data_AF-A0A6J7ZF77-F1
#
_entry.id   AF-A0A6J7ZF77-F1
#
_cell.length_a   1.000
_cell.length_b   1.000
_cell.length_c   1.000
_cell.angle_alpha   90.00
_cell.angle_beta   90.00
_cell.angle_gamma   90.00
#
_symmetry.space_group_name_H-M   'P 1'
#
loop_
_entity.id
_entity.type
_entity.pdbx_description
1 polymer ?
#
loop_
_entity_poly.entity_id
_entity_poly.type
_entity_poly.pdbx_seq_one_letter_code
_entity_poly.pdbx_strand_id
1 'polypeptide(L)'
;MKIQLIVSLIASLAFISNFPSITLAERPPNLFQKSHLLAQNSSSTIQSLPNGKYLYVKRTNLNPPHHNQYILFVKQGNAVLGYKYNSGAEECFGGTLNGNTITNVVYPSFTREGNLSFRGSDVTYLGNSSYRLNLNEVSHEAELGLQECLGIFSRER
;
A
#
# COMPACT_ATOMS: atom_id res chain seq x y z
N MET A 1 -62.63 -15.55 31.63
CA MET A 1 -63.08 -14.53 30.67
C MET A 1 -62.86 -15.10 29.28
N LYS A 2 -63.94 -15.34 28.52
CA LYS A 2 -63.93 -15.91 27.16
C LYS A 2 -63.48 -14.84 26.15
N ILE A 3 -62.56 -15.18 25.25
CA ILE A 3 -62.43 -14.48 23.96
C ILE A 3 -62.31 -15.56 22.88
N GLN A 4 -63.35 -15.65 22.07
CA GLN A 4 -63.39 -16.33 20.77
C GLN A 4 -62.75 -15.42 19.72
N LEU A 5 -61.90 -15.97 18.85
CA LEU A 5 -61.62 -15.41 17.52
C LEU A 5 -61.34 -16.60 16.59
N ILE A 6 -62.37 -17.10 15.91
CA ILE A 6 -62.70 -16.84 14.49
C ILE A 6 -61.60 -17.36 13.56
N VAL A 7 -61.87 -18.58 13.08
CA VAL A 7 -61.28 -19.19 11.88
C VAL A 7 -61.74 -18.39 10.67
N SER A 8 -60.81 -17.97 9.80
CA SER A 8 -61.16 -17.52 8.47
C SER A 8 -60.27 -18.16 7.41
N LEU A 9 -60.98 -18.55 6.36
CA LEU A 9 -60.67 -19.47 5.29
C LEU A 9 -60.19 -18.66 4.09
N ILE A 10 -59.01 -18.94 3.55
CA ILE A 10 -58.68 -18.52 2.18
C ILE A 10 -58.00 -19.68 1.46
N ALA A 11 -58.76 -20.27 0.56
CA ALA A 11 -58.31 -21.22 -0.46
C ALA A 11 -57.76 -20.46 -1.68
N SER A 12 -57.12 -21.22 -2.57
CA SER A 12 -56.67 -20.87 -3.95
C SER A 12 -55.19 -20.44 -4.01
N LEU A 13 -54.32 -20.94 -4.89
CA LEU A 13 -54.46 -21.73 -6.12
C LEU A 13 -53.31 -22.73 -6.24
N ALA A 14 -53.58 -23.85 -6.92
CA ALA A 14 -52.56 -24.73 -7.46
C ALA A 14 -51.81 -24.05 -8.61
N PHE A 15 -50.48 -24.12 -8.58
CA PHE A 15 -49.66 -24.11 -9.79
C PHE A 15 -48.78 -25.35 -9.77
N ILE A 16 -49.02 -26.23 -10.75
CA ILE A 16 -48.18 -27.36 -11.08
C ILE A 16 -47.07 -26.82 -11.98
N SER A 17 -45.81 -26.99 -11.60
CA SER A 17 -44.69 -26.93 -12.55
C SER A 17 -43.54 -27.82 -12.09
N ASN A 18 -43.43 -28.97 -12.75
CA ASN A 18 -42.23 -29.73 -13.12
C ASN A 18 -40.93 -29.44 -12.33
N PHE A 19 -40.47 -30.42 -11.56
CA PHE A 19 -39.05 -30.55 -11.24
C PHE A 19 -38.38 -31.46 -12.28
N PRO A 20 -37.27 -30.99 -12.86
CA PRO A 20 -36.09 -31.83 -12.90
C PRO A 20 -34.91 -31.16 -12.17
N SER A 21 -34.00 -32.01 -11.70
CA SER A 21 -32.66 -31.74 -11.13
C SER A 21 -31.95 -30.57 -11.83
N ILE A 22 -31.07 -29.78 -11.20
CA ILE A 22 -29.74 -30.17 -10.73
C ILE A 22 -29.26 -29.19 -9.64
N THR A 23 -28.61 -29.71 -8.60
CA THR A 23 -27.73 -28.98 -7.70
C THR A 23 -26.57 -28.31 -8.44
N LEU A 24 -26.39 -27.01 -8.28
CA LEU A 24 -25.09 -26.36 -8.43
C LEU A 24 -24.97 -25.30 -7.34
N ALA A 25 -24.05 -25.54 -6.40
CA ALA A 25 -23.76 -24.63 -5.30
C ALA A 25 -23.30 -23.27 -5.86
N GLU A 26 -24.10 -22.24 -5.63
CA GLU A 26 -23.74 -20.86 -5.92
C GLU A 26 -22.69 -20.41 -4.91
N ARG A 27 -21.43 -20.42 -5.35
CA ARG A 27 -20.28 -19.93 -4.58
C ARG A 27 -20.52 -18.42 -4.35
N PRO A 28 -20.48 -17.92 -3.10
CA PRO A 28 -20.74 -16.51 -2.83
C PRO A 28 -19.73 -15.63 -3.60
N PRO A 29 -20.15 -14.47 -4.13
CA PRO A 29 -19.26 -13.59 -4.86
C PRO A 29 -18.10 -13.17 -3.96
N ASN A 30 -16.90 -13.37 -4.50
CA ASN A 30 -15.61 -13.14 -3.86
C ASN A 30 -15.51 -11.69 -3.36
N LEU A 31 -15.67 -11.48 -2.05
CA LEU A 31 -15.50 -10.20 -1.36
C LEU A 31 -14.07 -9.62 -1.45
N PHE A 32 -13.14 -10.37 -2.08
CA PHE A 32 -11.75 -9.98 -2.31
C PHE A 32 -11.52 -9.06 -3.52
N GLN A 33 -12.54 -8.80 -4.35
CA GLN A 33 -12.35 -8.00 -5.57
C GLN A 33 -12.64 -6.49 -5.39
N LYS A 34 -13.16 -6.06 -4.24
CA LYS A 34 -13.62 -4.68 -4.02
C LYS A 34 -12.52 -3.70 -3.55
N SER A 35 -11.30 -4.16 -3.29
CA SER A 35 -10.17 -3.28 -2.91
C SER A 35 -9.26 -2.87 -4.08
N HIS A 36 -9.45 -3.42 -5.29
CA HIS A 36 -8.55 -3.20 -6.43
C HIS A 36 -9.04 -2.21 -7.49
N LEU A 37 -10.08 -1.42 -7.22
CA LEU A 37 -10.62 -0.42 -8.15
C LEU A 37 -10.81 0.94 -7.47
N LEU A 38 -9.75 1.48 -6.90
CA LEU A 38 -9.57 2.94 -6.93
C LEU A 38 -8.93 3.26 -8.28
N ALA A 39 -9.74 3.82 -9.17
CA ALA A 39 -9.45 4.15 -10.55
C ALA A 39 -8.01 4.66 -10.80
N GLN A 40 -7.13 3.79 -11.30
CA GLN A 40 -6.00 4.20 -12.13
C GLN A 40 -6.53 4.54 -13.52
N ASN A 41 -7.12 5.72 -13.64
CA ASN A 41 -7.44 6.31 -14.95
C ASN A 41 -7.02 7.78 -14.96
N SER A 42 -5.72 7.99 -14.83
CA SER A 42 -5.00 9.21 -15.20
C SER A 42 -3.52 8.83 -15.32
N SER A 43 -2.79 9.47 -16.22
CA SER A 43 -1.33 9.30 -16.37
C SER A 43 -0.55 9.88 -15.19
N SER A 44 -1.08 9.76 -13.97
CA SER A 44 -0.49 10.33 -12.76
C SER A 44 0.72 9.51 -12.37
N THR A 45 1.87 10.17 -12.38
CA THR A 45 3.11 9.62 -11.86
C THR A 45 3.23 9.91 -10.37
N ILE A 46 4.14 9.24 -9.68
CA ILE A 46 4.45 9.54 -8.26
C ILE A 46 4.82 11.02 -8.09
N GLN A 47 5.57 11.58 -9.04
CA GLN A 47 5.92 13.00 -9.07
C GLN A 47 4.69 13.93 -9.07
N SER A 48 3.63 13.57 -9.80
CA SER A 48 2.39 14.35 -9.89
C SER A 48 1.48 14.27 -8.67
N LEU A 49 1.75 13.34 -7.73
CA LEU A 49 0.97 13.22 -6.50
C LEU A 49 1.14 14.46 -5.60
N PRO A 50 0.15 14.82 -4.79
CA PRO A 50 0.27 15.92 -3.84
C PRO A 50 1.38 15.64 -2.80
N ASN A 51 1.78 16.68 -2.07
CA ASN A 51 2.67 16.50 -0.92
C ASN A 51 1.99 15.55 0.09
N GLY A 52 2.78 14.69 0.72
CA GLY A 52 2.23 13.70 1.65
C GLY A 52 3.14 12.51 1.88
N LYS A 53 2.64 11.54 2.67
CA LYS A 53 3.33 10.29 2.98
C LYS A 53 2.86 9.18 2.04
N TYR A 54 3.78 8.32 1.62
CA TYR A 54 3.53 7.28 0.65
C TYR A 54 4.28 6.00 1.01
N LEU A 55 3.61 4.86 0.85
CA LEU A 55 4.20 3.53 0.96
C LEU A 55 4.17 2.84 -0.40
N TYR A 56 5.32 2.35 -0.82
CA TYR A 56 5.47 1.53 -2.01
C TYR A 56 6.19 0.23 -1.68
N VAL A 57 5.86 -0.81 -2.41
CA VAL A 57 6.60 -2.07 -2.42
C VAL A 57 7.24 -2.30 -3.78
N LYS A 58 8.52 -2.65 -3.80
CA LYS A 58 9.22 -3.15 -4.97
C LYS A 58 9.35 -4.66 -4.81
N ARG A 59 8.70 -5.42 -5.71
CA ARG A 59 8.94 -6.86 -5.79
C ARG A 59 10.32 -7.10 -6.35
N THR A 60 11.19 -7.73 -5.57
CA THR A 60 12.47 -8.22 -6.05
C THR A 60 12.31 -9.68 -6.43
N ASN A 61 12.58 -10.04 -7.69
CA ASN A 61 12.57 -11.42 -8.17
C ASN A 61 13.86 -12.18 -7.78
N LEU A 62 14.50 -11.80 -6.68
CA LEU A 62 15.73 -12.45 -6.22
C LEU A 62 15.36 -13.70 -5.43
N ASN A 63 15.93 -14.83 -5.83
CA ASN A 63 15.85 -16.14 -5.17
C ASN A 63 17.03 -16.21 -4.16
N PRO A 64 16.87 -16.57 -2.87
CA PRO A 64 15.74 -17.24 -2.19
C PRO A 64 14.69 -16.23 -1.65
N PRO A 65 13.58 -16.68 -1.02
CA PRO A 65 12.22 -16.18 -1.26
C PRO A 65 11.96 -14.72 -0.83
N HIS A 66 11.45 -13.94 -1.78
CA HIS A 66 10.47 -12.86 -1.57
C HIS A 66 10.74 -11.84 -0.47
N HIS A 67 11.90 -11.18 -0.48
CA HIS A 67 12.08 -9.97 0.32
C HIS A 67 11.54 -8.76 -0.43
N ASN A 68 10.23 -8.53 -0.30
CA ASN A 68 9.61 -7.27 -0.69
C ASN A 68 10.40 -6.11 -0.07
N GLN A 69 10.94 -5.23 -0.91
CA GLN A 69 11.56 -4.00 -0.42
C GLN A 69 10.48 -2.94 -0.30
N TYR A 70 10.29 -2.44 0.92
CA TYR A 70 9.33 -1.38 1.19
C TYR A 70 10.04 -0.04 1.20
N ILE A 71 9.38 0.95 0.61
CA ILE A 71 9.86 2.33 0.50
C ILE A 71 8.76 3.21 1.09
N LEU A 72 9.00 3.71 2.30
CA LEU A 72 8.11 4.63 3.00
C LEU A 72 8.74 6.03 2.97
N PHE A 73 8.05 7.03 2.45
CA PHE A 73 8.63 8.37 2.30
C PHE A 73 7.61 9.49 2.43
N VAL A 74 8.11 10.68 2.76
CA VAL A 74 7.40 11.95 2.67
C VAL A 74 7.84 12.69 1.41
N LYS A 75 6.87 13.16 0.64
CA LYS A 75 7.06 13.98 -0.55
C LYS A 75 6.78 15.45 -0.26
N GLN A 76 7.70 16.31 -0.68
CA GLN A 76 7.52 17.76 -0.72
C GLN A 76 8.01 18.31 -2.07
N GLY A 77 7.07 18.68 -2.95
CA GLY A 77 7.40 18.98 -4.35
C GLY A 77 7.98 17.74 -5.03
N ASN A 78 9.16 17.87 -5.64
CA ASN A 78 9.90 16.72 -6.18
C ASN A 78 10.86 16.09 -5.17
N ALA A 79 11.11 16.71 -4.02
CA ALA A 79 12.00 16.16 -3.00
C ALA A 79 11.30 15.06 -2.20
N VAL A 80 12.05 14.02 -1.85
CA VAL A 80 11.59 12.95 -0.96
C VAL A 80 12.62 12.68 0.13
N LEU A 81 12.12 12.37 1.31
CA LEU A 81 12.88 11.83 2.43
C LEU A 81 12.18 10.55 2.89
N GLY A 82 12.92 9.47 3.06
CA GLY A 82 12.31 8.18 3.30
C GLY A 82 13.17 7.18 4.02
N TYR A 83 12.52 6.04 4.25
CA TYR A 83 13.02 4.87 4.94
C TYR A 83 12.76 3.64 4.07
N LYS A 84 13.83 2.88 3.80
CA LYS A 84 13.79 1.62 3.05
C LYS A 84 13.95 0.47 4.04
N TYR A 85 13.11 -0.56 3.98
CA TYR A 85 13.13 -1.67 4.94
C TYR A 85 12.68 -3.02 4.37
N ASN A 86 12.76 -4.08 5.20
CA ASN A 86 12.34 -5.47 4.96
C ASN A 86 13.13 -6.28 3.90
N SER A 87 14.06 -5.65 3.17
CA SER A 87 14.93 -6.31 2.19
C SER A 87 16.28 -5.61 2.10
N GLY A 88 17.35 -6.34 2.47
CA GLY A 88 18.70 -5.78 2.64
C GLY A 88 18.85 -4.97 3.92
N ALA A 89 19.76 -4.00 3.92
CA ALA A 89 19.93 -3.08 5.03
C ALA A 89 18.79 -2.06 5.08
N GLU A 90 18.24 -1.84 6.27
CA GLU A 90 17.34 -0.72 6.54
C GLU A 90 18.13 0.59 6.43
N GLU A 91 17.62 1.57 5.70
CA GLU A 91 18.37 2.80 5.47
C GLU A 91 17.48 4.01 5.26
N CYS A 92 17.94 5.13 5.82
CA CYS A 92 17.42 6.45 5.52
C CYS A 92 17.92 6.92 4.16
N PHE A 93 17.08 7.60 3.41
CA PHE A 93 17.47 8.18 2.13
C PHE A 93 16.77 9.51 1.89
N GLY A 94 17.46 10.37 1.14
CA GLY A 94 16.88 11.52 0.47
C GLY A 94 16.97 11.32 -1.03
N GLY A 95 16.10 11.96 -1.80
CA GLY A 95 16.16 11.87 -3.25
C GLY A 95 15.20 12.82 -3.97
N THR A 96 15.13 12.69 -5.28
CA THR A 96 14.25 13.49 -6.14
C THR A 96 13.37 12.59 -7.01
N LEU A 97 12.10 12.94 -7.13
CA LEU A 97 11.15 12.25 -8.00
C LEU A 97 11.37 12.64 -9.47
N ASN A 98 11.47 11.62 -10.31
CA ASN A 98 11.41 11.71 -11.76
C ASN A 98 10.39 10.70 -12.28
N GLY A 99 9.19 11.17 -12.59
CA GLY A 99 8.05 10.32 -12.92
C GLY A 99 7.69 9.35 -11.78
N ASN A 100 7.92 8.05 -12.00
CA ASN A 100 7.63 6.97 -11.05
C ASN A 100 8.87 6.46 -10.31
N THR A 101 9.99 7.16 -10.46
CA THR A 101 11.28 6.77 -9.86
C THR A 101 11.77 7.84 -8.90
N ILE A 102 12.57 7.41 -7.93
CA ILE A 102 13.33 8.30 -7.05
C ILE A 102 14.80 8.16 -7.46
N THR A 103 15.41 9.27 -7.88
CA THR A 103 16.78 9.39 -8.35
C THR A 103 17.57 10.37 -7.50
N ASN A 104 18.85 10.58 -7.81
CA ASN A 104 19.77 11.45 -7.05
C ASN A 104 19.74 11.09 -5.56
N VAL A 105 19.82 9.79 -5.26
CA VAL A 105 19.63 9.28 -3.92
C VAL A 105 20.84 9.64 -3.07
N VAL A 106 20.60 10.16 -1.88
CA VAL A 106 21.61 10.47 -0.88
C VAL A 106 21.33 9.68 0.40
N TYR A 107 22.39 9.18 1.03
CA TYR A 107 22.33 8.47 2.29
C TYR A 107 23.06 9.27 3.37
N PRO A 108 22.46 9.45 4.56
CA PRO A 108 23.20 9.97 5.70
C PRO A 108 24.25 8.94 6.15
N SER A 109 25.40 9.44 6.56
CA SER A 109 26.50 8.65 7.12
C SER A 109 27.11 9.39 8.28
N PHE A 110 27.25 8.69 9.41
CA PHE A 110 27.88 9.23 10.61
C PHE A 110 29.33 8.73 10.70
N THR A 111 30.26 9.64 10.95
CA THR A 111 31.62 9.26 11.32
C THR A 111 31.64 8.65 12.71
N ARG A 112 32.76 8.04 13.12
CA ARG A 112 32.89 7.48 14.48
C ARG A 112 32.74 8.56 15.56
N GLU A 113 33.06 9.80 15.22
CA GLU A 113 32.96 10.98 16.07
C GLU A 113 31.55 11.59 16.09
N GLY A 114 30.60 11.01 15.35
CA GLY A 114 29.21 11.45 15.29
C GLY A 114 28.92 12.57 14.29
N ASN A 115 29.88 12.92 13.42
CA ASN A 115 29.66 13.94 12.40
C ASN A 115 28.77 13.40 11.28
N LEU A 116 27.72 14.15 10.95
CA LEU A 116 26.82 13.82 9.85
C LEU A 116 27.43 14.24 8.51
N SER A 117 27.43 13.32 7.55
CA SER A 117 27.79 13.55 6.16
C SER A 117 26.77 12.88 5.25
N PHE A 118 26.73 13.27 3.98
CA PHE A 118 25.82 12.68 3.00
C PHE A 118 26.60 12.12 1.82
N ARG A 119 26.27 10.89 1.44
CA ARG A 119 26.87 10.21 0.29
C ARG A 119 25.82 10.05 -0.81
N GLY A 120 26.10 10.64 -1.97
CA GLY A 120 25.32 10.42 -3.19
C GLY A 120 25.47 9.01 -3.74
N SER A 121 24.47 8.56 -4.49
CA SER A 121 24.43 7.24 -5.10
C SER A 121 23.66 7.25 -6.41
N ASP A 122 24.12 6.44 -7.36
CA ASP A 122 23.44 6.21 -8.65
C ASP A 122 22.29 5.20 -8.53
N VAL A 123 21.95 4.77 -7.30
CA VAL A 123 20.81 3.91 -7.06
C VAL A 123 19.53 4.64 -7.42
N THR A 124 18.66 3.95 -8.16
CA THR A 124 17.29 4.38 -8.42
C THR A 124 16.33 3.52 -7.60
N TYR A 125 15.45 4.18 -6.85
CA TYR A 125 14.34 3.49 -6.21
C TYR A 125 13.06 3.62 -7.01
N LEU A 126 12.19 2.65 -6.74
CA LEU A 126 10.92 2.48 -7.42
C LEU A 126 11.10 2.27 -8.93
N GLY A 127 10.00 2.06 -9.64
CA GLY A 127 9.98 1.79 -11.06
C GLY A 127 8.73 1.04 -11.48
N ASN A 128 8.75 0.48 -12.69
CA ASN A 128 7.57 -0.15 -13.28
C ASN A 128 7.05 -1.38 -12.50
N SER A 129 7.90 -2.00 -11.67
CA SER A 129 7.53 -3.14 -10.80
C SER A 129 7.19 -2.73 -9.37
N SER A 130 7.00 -1.43 -9.12
CA SER A 130 6.61 -0.91 -7.82
C SER A 130 5.12 -0.61 -7.75
N TYR A 131 4.52 -0.94 -6.62
CA TYR A 131 3.09 -0.76 -6.39
C TYR A 131 2.89 0.05 -5.11
N ARG A 132 1.93 0.98 -5.16
CA ARG A 132 1.53 1.75 -3.98
C ARG A 132 0.70 0.86 -3.06
N LEU A 133 1.03 0.90 -1.78
CA LEU A 133 0.27 0.25 -0.72
C LEU A 133 -0.51 1.30 0.08
N ASN A 134 -1.45 0.82 0.90
CA ASN A 134 -2.17 1.67 1.82
C ASN A 134 -1.28 1.99 3.04
N LEU A 135 -1.37 3.22 3.54
CA LEU A 135 -0.58 3.65 4.70
C LEU A 135 -0.98 2.93 5.99
N ASN A 136 -2.17 2.34 6.07
CA ASN A 136 -2.55 1.49 7.21
C ASN A 136 -1.79 0.15 7.25
N GLU A 137 -1.03 -0.19 6.20
CA GLU A 137 -0.13 -1.35 6.15
C GLU A 137 1.27 -1.03 6.71
N VAL A 138 1.55 0.22 7.05
CA VAL A 138 2.82 0.63 7.66
C VAL A 138 2.87 0.12 9.10
N SER A 139 3.91 -0.66 9.43
CA SER A 139 4.13 -1.11 10.81
C SER A 139 4.60 0.05 11.70
N HIS A 140 4.45 -0.10 13.01
CA HIS A 140 4.90 0.92 13.96
C HIS A 140 6.41 1.18 13.85
N GLU A 141 7.19 0.12 13.66
CA GLU A 141 8.65 0.17 13.51
C GLU A 141 9.05 0.92 12.24
N ALA A 142 8.36 0.70 11.13
CA ALA A 142 8.60 1.43 9.88
C ALA A 142 8.28 2.93 10.02
N GLU A 143 7.24 3.27 10.78
CA GLU A 143 6.92 4.67 11.08
C GLU A 143 8.00 5.31 11.96
N LEU A 144 8.48 4.61 12.99
CA LEU A 144 9.59 5.08 13.83
C LEU A 144 10.87 5.30 13.00
N GLY A 145 11.21 4.35 12.13
CA GLY A 145 12.34 4.47 11.22
C GLY A 145 12.21 5.70 10.31
N LEU A 146 11.03 5.95 9.73
CA LEU A 146 10.78 7.16 8.96
C LEU A 146 10.99 8.43 9.81
N GLN A 147 10.44 8.50 11.02
CA GLN A 147 10.58 9.67 11.89
C GLN A 147 12.05 9.95 12.24
N GLU A 148 12.82 8.90 12.52
CA GLU A 148 14.26 9.01 12.73
C GLU A 148 14.97 9.59 11.51
N CYS A 149 14.68 9.06 10.31
CA CYS A 149 15.24 9.57 9.07
C CYS A 149 14.92 11.06 8.84
N LEU A 150 13.66 11.47 9.07
CA LEU A 150 13.27 12.89 8.98
C LEU A 150 14.03 13.75 10.00
N GLY A 151 14.28 13.21 11.20
CA GLY A 151 15.11 13.83 12.23
C GLY A 151 16.57 13.99 11.82
N ILE A 152 17.13 13.06 11.05
CA ILE A 152 18.51 13.15 10.54
C ILE A 152 18.62 14.26 9.48
N PHE A 153 17.72 14.25 8.49
CA PHE A 153 17.75 15.23 7.39
C PHE A 153 17.34 16.65 7.81
N SER A 154 16.66 16.82 8.94
CA SER A 154 16.33 18.16 9.45
C SER A 154 17.51 18.87 10.14
N ARG A 155 18.52 18.13 10.61
CA ARG A 155 19.74 18.67 11.25
C ARG A 155 20.71 19.35 10.26
N GLU A 156 20.47 19.20 8.96
CA GLU A 156 21.27 19.81 7.90
C GLU A 156 20.92 21.30 7.67
N ARG A 157 19.79 21.79 8.22
CA ARG A 157 19.31 23.16 8.00
C ARG A 157 19.78 24.15 9.06
#